data_AF-A0A744AZM2-F1
#
_entry.id   AF-A0A744AZM2-F1
#
_cell.length_a   1.000
_cell.length_b   1.000
_cell.length_c   1.000
_cell.angle_alpha   90.00
_cell.angle_beta   90.00
_cell.angle_gamma   90.00
#
_symmetry.space_group_name_H-M   'P 1'
#
loop_
_entity.id
_entity.type
_entity.pdbx_description
1 polymer ?
#
loop_
_entity_poly.entity_id
_entity_poly.type
_entity_poly.pdbx_seq_one_letter_code
_entity_poly.pdbx_strand_id
1 'polypeptide(L)'
;MTTITKERLLTIKQWRETYGPGSNVVLPAEEAEELARIALASLEAEPIPWECGENIILFNPDTVEAYAKRAEITPKPLFAAPPALVVPDEWTIQDAVKFCRETGRQDAGSAMEAWNACRAAMLNGGKS
;
A
#
# COMPACT_ATOMS: atom_id res chain seq x y z
N MET A 1 13.06 -6.23 -24.07
CA MET A 1 12.25 -6.29 -22.83
C MET A 1 12.74 -7.50 -22.06
N THR A 2 13.37 -7.28 -20.91
CA THR A 2 13.97 -8.33 -20.09
C THR A 2 12.97 -8.69 -19.00
N THR A 3 12.55 -9.95 -18.94
CA THR A 3 11.63 -10.40 -17.88
C THR A 3 12.45 -10.77 -16.65
N ILE A 4 12.23 -10.07 -15.54
CA ILE A 4 12.84 -10.46 -14.26
C ILE A 4 12.18 -11.76 -13.77
N THR A 5 13.00 -12.78 -13.47
CA THR A 5 12.48 -14.07 -13.02
C THR A 5 12.27 -14.11 -11.51
N LYS A 6 11.47 -15.07 -11.03
CA LYS A 6 11.24 -15.29 -9.60
C LYS A 6 12.55 -15.59 -8.85
N GLU A 7 13.43 -16.39 -9.46
CA GLU A 7 14.74 -16.75 -8.91
C GLU A 7 15.62 -15.51 -8.75
N ARG A 8 15.54 -14.59 -9.72
CA ARG A 8 16.26 -13.31 -9.66
C ARG A 8 15.76 -12.42 -8.53
N LEU A 9 14.43 -12.32 -8.37
CA LEU A 9 13.81 -11.58 -7.25
C LEU A 9 14.22 -12.15 -5.88
N LEU A 10 14.26 -13.49 -5.75
CA LEU A 10 14.70 -14.14 -4.52
C LEU A 10 16.17 -13.84 -4.21
N THR A 11 17.03 -13.83 -5.23
CA THR A 11 18.44 -13.44 -5.09
C THR A 11 18.57 -12.01 -4.59
N ILE A 12 17.82 -11.07 -5.20
CA ILE A 12 17.81 -9.66 -4.80
C ILE A 12 17.35 -9.50 -3.35
N LYS A 13 16.31 -10.23 -2.94
CA LYS A 13 15.83 -10.25 -1.56
C LYS A 13 16.91 -10.73 -0.57
N GLN A 14 17.63 -11.79 -0.93
CA GLN A 14 18.65 -12.40 -0.08
C GLN A 14 19.85 -11.48 0.16
N TRP A 15 20.16 -10.56 -0.76
CA TRP A 15 21.27 -9.61 -0.58
C TRP A 15 21.16 -8.76 0.68
N ARG A 16 19.94 -8.44 1.15
CA ARG A 16 19.74 -7.75 2.43
C ARG A 16 20.24 -8.59 3.62
N GLU A 17 20.10 -9.90 3.55
CA GLU A 17 20.57 -10.84 4.58
C GLU A 17 22.09 -11.01 4.50
N THR A 18 22.64 -11.06 3.29
CA THR A 18 24.09 -11.22 3.06
C THR A 18 24.90 -9.98 3.44
N TYR A 19 24.44 -8.79 3.05
CA TYR A 19 25.21 -7.56 3.20
C TYR A 19 24.78 -6.70 4.40
N GLY A 20 23.67 -7.04 5.06
CA GLY A 20 23.16 -6.34 6.23
C GLY A 20 22.39 -5.04 5.92
N PRO A 21 21.62 -4.53 6.91
CA PRO A 21 20.86 -3.28 6.77
C PRO A 21 21.80 -2.08 6.63
N GLY A 22 21.69 -1.36 5.51
CA GLY A 22 22.51 -0.16 5.20
C GLY A 22 23.50 -0.34 4.05
N SER A 23 23.65 -1.57 3.54
CA SER A 23 24.45 -1.84 2.35
C SER A 23 23.71 -1.46 1.07
N ASN A 24 24.39 -0.72 0.19
CA ASN A 24 23.86 -0.39 -1.13
C ASN A 24 23.99 -1.60 -2.06
N VAL A 25 22.91 -1.93 -2.75
CA VAL A 25 22.87 -2.93 -3.80
C VAL A 25 22.69 -2.21 -5.14
N VAL A 26 23.56 -2.50 -6.10
CA VAL A 26 23.45 -1.95 -7.46
C VAL A 26 22.73 -2.97 -8.34
N LEU A 27 21.64 -2.53 -8.96
CA LEU A 27 20.91 -3.30 -9.97
C LEU A 27 21.25 -2.75 -11.37
N PRO A 28 21.30 -3.60 -12.40
CA PRO A 28 21.25 -3.16 -13.79
C PRO A 28 20.04 -2.25 -14.02
N ALA A 29 20.19 -1.25 -14.90
CA ALA A 29 19.15 -0.27 -15.17
C ALA A 29 17.85 -0.93 -15.65
N GLU A 30 17.97 -1.97 -16.48
CA GLU A 30 16.86 -2.72 -17.04
C GLU A 30 16.09 -3.52 -15.96
N GLU A 31 16.81 -4.06 -14.96
CA GLU A 31 16.16 -4.75 -13.83
C GLU A 31 15.42 -3.75 -12.94
N ALA A 32 16.00 -2.58 -12.71
CA ALA A 32 15.38 -1.52 -11.91
C ALA A 32 14.13 -0.95 -12.60
N GLU A 33 14.17 -0.73 -13.91
CA GLU A 33 13.02 -0.26 -14.69
C GLU A 33 11.87 -1.27 -14.65
N GLU A 34 12.16 -2.56 -14.86
CA GLU A 34 11.12 -3.59 -14.84
C GLU A 34 10.51 -3.76 -13.43
N LEU A 35 11.33 -3.67 -12.38
CA LEU A 35 10.84 -3.65 -10.99
C LEU A 35 9.91 -2.47 -10.72
N ALA A 36 10.28 -1.26 -11.18
CA ALA A 36 9.45 -0.08 -11.03
C ALA A 36 8.11 -0.23 -11.77
N ARG A 37 8.14 -0.78 -13.00
CA ARG A 37 6.93 -1.05 -13.79
C ARG A 37 6.00 -2.04 -13.10
N ILE A 38 6.53 -3.15 -12.56
CA ILE A 38 5.74 -4.16 -11.85
C ILE A 38 5.16 -3.57 -10.56
N ALA A 39 5.97 -2.83 -9.80
CA ALA A 39 5.52 -2.19 -8.56
C ALA A 39 4.41 -1.17 -8.83
N LEU A 40 4.55 -0.35 -9.87
CA LEU A 40 3.52 0.61 -10.27
C LEU A 40 2.22 -0.09 -10.67
N ALA A 41 2.30 -1.11 -11.53
CA ALA A 41 1.14 -1.90 -11.93
C ALA A 41 0.44 -2.58 -10.74
N SER A 42 1.20 -2.99 -9.72
CA SER A 42 0.64 -3.55 -8.48
C SER A 42 -0.04 -2.50 -7.60
N LEU A 43 0.40 -1.24 -7.64
CA LEU A 43 -0.21 -0.13 -6.91
C LEU A 43 -1.48 0.38 -7.60
N GLU A 44 -1.51 0.32 -8.93
CA GLU A 44 -2.64 0.73 -9.77
C GLU A 44 -3.64 -0.41 -10.06
N ALA A 45 -3.45 -1.59 -9.47
CA ALA A 45 -4.29 -2.75 -9.71
C ALA A 45 -5.74 -2.47 -9.28
N GLU A 46 -6.68 -2.66 -10.19
CA GLU A 46 -8.11 -2.61 -9.89
C GLU A 46 -8.60 -3.96 -9.34
N PRO A 47 -9.61 -3.95 -8.44
CA PRO A 47 -10.22 -5.17 -7.93
C PRO A 47 -10.92 -5.96 -9.05
N ILE A 48 -10.90 -7.28 -8.94
CA ILE A 48 -11.50 -8.18 -9.95
C ILE A 48 -12.89 -8.62 -9.48
N PRO A 49 -13.04 -9.18 -8.26
CA PRO A 49 -14.33 -9.25 -7.58
C PRO A 49 -14.43 -8.34 -6.35
N TRP A 50 -15.67 -8.22 -5.85
CA TRP A 50 -16.01 -7.65 -4.56
C TRP A 50 -16.82 -8.64 -3.74
N GLU A 51 -16.44 -8.79 -2.49
CA GLU A 51 -17.22 -9.48 -1.47
C GLU A 51 -18.30 -8.52 -0.93
N CYS A 52 -19.56 -8.95 -1.01
CA CYS A 52 -20.73 -8.12 -0.73
C CYS A 52 -21.61 -8.78 0.35
N GLY A 53 -21.28 -8.58 1.63
CA GLY A 53 -21.97 -9.26 2.74
C GLY A 53 -21.48 -10.70 2.90
N GLU A 54 -22.31 -11.58 3.45
CA GLU A 54 -21.91 -12.96 3.69
C GLU A 54 -22.00 -13.82 2.41
N ASN A 55 -20.84 -14.31 1.95
CA ASN A 55 -20.70 -15.30 0.86
C ASN A 55 -21.21 -14.87 -0.53
N ILE A 56 -21.30 -13.56 -0.81
CA ILE A 56 -21.69 -13.06 -2.14
C ILE A 56 -20.48 -12.42 -2.80
N ILE A 57 -20.13 -12.92 -3.99
CA ILE A 57 -19.06 -12.40 -4.83
C ILE A 57 -19.65 -11.82 -6.10
N LEU A 58 -19.35 -10.54 -6.36
CA LEU A 58 -19.78 -9.82 -7.57
C LEU A 58 -18.55 -9.35 -8.34
N PHE A 59 -18.62 -9.38 -9.67
CA PHE A 59 -17.50 -9.03 -10.56
C PHE A 59 -17.73 -7.75 -11.35
N ASN A 60 -18.98 -7.31 -11.45
CA ASN A 60 -19.33 -6.10 -12.19
C ASN A 60 -19.49 -4.93 -11.21
N PRO A 61 -18.69 -3.85 -11.33
CA PRO A 61 -18.78 -2.66 -10.48
C PRO A 61 -20.19 -2.07 -10.37
N ASP A 62 -20.94 -2.02 -11.47
CA ASP A 62 -22.30 -1.48 -11.50
C ASP A 62 -23.25 -2.32 -10.64
N THR A 63 -23.09 -3.66 -10.69
CA THR A 63 -23.88 -4.57 -9.86
C THR A 63 -23.48 -4.51 -8.39
N VAL A 64 -22.19 -4.28 -8.12
CA VAL A 64 -21.66 -4.09 -6.77
C VAL A 64 -22.29 -2.87 -6.15
N GLU A 65 -22.28 -1.74 -6.84
CA GLU A 65 -22.86 -0.48 -6.34
C GLU A 65 -24.37 -0.61 -6.11
N ALA A 66 -25.10 -1.16 -7.07
CA ALA A 66 -26.55 -1.35 -6.95
C ALA A 66 -26.92 -2.27 -5.77
N TYR A 67 -26.18 -3.36 -5.59
CA TYR A 67 -26.40 -4.30 -4.49
C TYR A 67 -26.02 -3.68 -3.15
N ALA A 68 -24.86 -3.03 -3.07
CA ALA A 68 -24.38 -2.34 -1.86
C ALA A 68 -25.37 -1.31 -1.36
N LYS A 69 -25.89 -0.48 -2.27
CA LYS A 69 -26.90 0.54 -1.96
C LYS A 69 -28.22 -0.06 -1.48
N ARG A 70 -28.65 -1.18 -2.06
CA ARG A 70 -29.91 -1.85 -1.69
C ARG A 70 -29.80 -2.58 -0.35
N ALA A 71 -28.67 -3.23 -0.09
CA ALA A 71 -28.44 -4.03 1.10
C ALA A 71 -27.80 -3.24 2.26
N GLU A 72 -27.46 -1.96 2.05
CA GLU A 72 -26.77 -1.09 3.01
C GLU A 72 -25.45 -1.70 3.52
N ILE A 73 -24.69 -2.31 2.61
CA ILE A 73 -23.39 -2.93 2.92
C ILE A 73 -22.24 -2.17 2.28
N THR A 74 -21.05 -2.35 2.84
CA THR A 74 -19.80 -1.87 2.24
C THR A 74 -19.12 -3.01 1.49
N PRO A 75 -19.03 -2.97 0.16
CA PRO A 75 -18.31 -3.98 -0.61
C PRO A 75 -16.83 -3.99 -0.26
N LYS A 76 -16.29 -5.19 -0.07
CA LYS A 76 -14.87 -5.39 0.14
C LYS A 76 -14.21 -5.79 -1.19
N PRO A 77 -13.34 -4.94 -1.76
CA PRO A 77 -12.65 -5.28 -3.00
C PRO A 77 -11.69 -6.46 -2.77
N LEU A 78 -11.64 -7.37 -3.73
CA LEU A 78 -10.74 -8.52 -3.74
C LEU A 78 -9.79 -8.39 -4.92
N PHE A 79 -8.51 -8.60 -4.65
CA PHE A 79 -7.44 -8.47 -5.63
C PHE A 79 -6.72 -9.81 -5.78
N ALA A 80 -6.20 -10.09 -6.97
CA ALA A 80 -5.38 -11.29 -7.20
C ALA A 80 -4.09 -11.28 -6.36
N ALA A 81 -3.55 -10.09 -6.11
CA ALA A 81 -2.51 -9.82 -5.13
C ALA A 81 -2.91 -8.58 -4.33
N PRO A 82 -2.74 -8.56 -2.99
CA PRO A 82 -3.01 -7.36 -2.20
C PRO A 82 -2.21 -6.18 -2.77
N PRO A 83 -2.84 -5.03 -3.07
CA PRO A 83 -2.10 -3.84 -3.46
C PRO A 83 -1.10 -3.51 -2.34
N ALA A 84 0.11 -3.11 -2.73
CA ALA A 84 1.15 -2.80 -1.76
C ALA A 84 0.63 -1.70 -0.82
N LEU A 85 0.71 -1.97 0.49
CA LEU A 85 0.26 -1.02 1.50
C LEU A 85 1.12 0.23 1.41
N VAL A 86 0.57 1.31 0.86
CA VAL A 86 1.22 2.61 0.83
C VAL A 86 1.15 3.19 2.24
N VAL A 87 2.21 2.97 3.01
CA VAL A 87 2.36 3.57 4.32
C VAL A 87 2.79 5.02 4.12
N PRO A 88 2.02 6.01 4.62
CA PRO A 88 2.40 7.41 4.51
C PRO A 88 3.73 7.70 5.21
N ASP A 89 4.41 8.77 4.81
CA ASP A 89 5.65 9.20 5.46
C ASP A 89 5.41 9.63 6.92
N GLU A 90 6.43 9.46 7.75
CA GLU A 90 6.40 9.92 9.14
C GLU A 90 6.35 11.44 9.17
N TRP A 91 5.43 12.01 9.96
CA TRP A 91 5.37 13.45 10.14
C TRP A 91 6.44 13.91 11.11
N THR A 92 7.14 14.97 10.72
CA THR A 92 7.89 15.80 11.64
C THR A 92 6.97 16.82 12.31
N ILE A 93 7.47 17.49 13.35
CA ILE A 93 6.73 18.58 13.99
C ILE A 93 6.44 19.72 13.01
N GLN A 94 7.30 19.93 12.00
CA GLN A 94 7.09 20.96 10.98
C GLN A 94 5.93 20.62 10.05
N ASP A 95 5.79 19.34 9.67
CA ASP A 95 4.68 18.87 8.83
C ASP A 95 3.35 19.06 9.57
N ALA A 96 3.32 18.71 10.86
CA ALA A 96 2.15 18.89 11.69
C ALA A 96 1.81 20.38 11.92
N VAL A 97 2.80 21.26 12.09
CA VAL A 97 2.58 22.72 12.19
C VAL A 97 1.99 23.27 10.89
N LYS A 98 2.48 22.83 9.73
CA LYS A 98 1.93 23.22 8.43
C LYS A 98 0.48 22.78 8.30
N PHE A 99 0.19 21.51 8.60
CA PHE A 99 -1.15 20.96 8.57
C PHE A 99 -2.11 21.69 9.51
N CYS A 100 -1.68 21.98 10.73
CA CYS A 100 -2.46 22.74 11.71
C CYS A 100 -2.79 24.16 11.23
N ARG A 101 -1.84 24.83 10.59
CA ARG A 101 -2.05 26.16 9.99
C ARG A 101 -3.09 26.12 8.88
N GLU A 102 -3.06 25.10 8.03
CA GLU A 102 -3.98 24.94 6.89
C GLU A 102 -5.39 24.53 7.34
N THR A 103 -5.49 23.71 8.38
CA THR A 103 -6.77 23.14 8.86
C THR A 103 -7.38 23.89 10.05
N GLY A 104 -6.69 24.90 10.59
CA GLY A 104 -7.11 25.65 11.78
C GLY A 104 -7.00 24.87 13.09
N ARG A 105 -6.27 23.75 13.11
CA ARG A 105 -6.00 22.99 14.35
C ARG A 105 -4.94 23.70 15.19
N GLN A 106 -5.06 23.63 16.51
CA GLN A 106 -4.16 24.36 17.42
C GLN A 106 -2.98 23.54 17.94
N ASP A 107 -3.09 22.21 17.98
CA ASP A 107 -2.07 21.34 18.56
C ASP A 107 -1.39 20.47 17.50
N ALA A 108 -0.22 20.93 17.06
CA ALA A 108 0.63 20.21 16.13
C ALA A 108 1.27 18.95 16.75
N GLY A 109 1.54 18.94 18.05
CA GLY A 109 2.10 17.77 18.74
C GLY A 109 1.13 16.60 18.70
N SER A 110 -0.10 16.83 19.14
CA SER A 110 -1.16 15.81 19.11
C SER A 110 -1.48 15.34 17.67
N ALA A 111 -1.45 16.25 16.69
CA ALA A 111 -1.67 15.88 15.29
C ALA A 111 -0.55 14.98 14.73
N MET A 112 0.70 15.29 15.05
CA MET A 112 1.86 14.47 14.70
C MET A 112 1.81 13.09 15.34
N GLU A 113 1.53 13.03 16.65
CA GLU A 113 1.42 11.76 17.38
C GLU A 113 0.32 10.87 16.80
N ALA A 114 -0.86 11.43 16.53
CA ALA A 114 -1.97 10.69 15.95
C ALA A 114 -1.63 10.16 14.54
N TRP A 115 -0.97 10.97 13.71
CA TRP A 115 -0.53 10.55 12.37
C TRP A 115 0.50 9.42 12.45
N ASN A 116 1.55 9.59 13.26
CA ASN A 116 2.62 8.60 13.39
C ASN A 116 2.16 7.31 14.07
N ALA A 117 1.18 7.38 14.99
CA ALA A 117 0.52 6.21 15.57
C ALA A 117 -0.28 5.43 14.50
N CYS A 118 -1.02 6.14 13.65
CA CYS A 118 -1.76 5.52 12.54
C CYS A 118 -0.81 4.86 11.54
N ARG A 119 0.28 5.55 11.16
CA ARG A 119 1.35 5.00 10.33
C ARG A 119 1.98 3.74 10.92
N ALA A 120 2.29 3.74 12.22
CA ALA A 120 2.85 2.59 12.92
C ALA A 120 1.87 1.41 12.95
N ALA A 121 0.56 1.67 13.08
CA ALA A 121 -0.46 0.63 12.98
C ALA A 121 -0.50 0.03 11.57
N MET A 122 -0.42 0.84 10.51
CA MET A 122 -0.34 0.35 9.13
C MET A 122 0.88 -0.55 8.91
N LEU A 123 2.06 -0.16 9.44
CA LEU A 123 3.28 -0.98 9.36
C LEU A 123 3.19 -2.31 10.13
N ASN A 124 2.43 -2.35 11.21
CA ASN A 124 2.29 -3.54 12.06
C ASN A 124 1.08 -4.43 11.69
N GLY A 125 0.09 -3.89 10.96
CA GLY A 125 -1.16 -4.57 10.62
C GLY A 125 -1.03 -5.75 9.64
N GLY A 126 0.11 -5.89 8.95
CA GLY A 126 0.38 -7.01 8.04
C GLY A 126 0.90 -8.30 8.72
N LYS A 127 0.90 -8.37 10.06
CA LYS A 127 1.43 -9.51 10.85
C LYS A 127 0.35 -10.47 11.39
N SER A 128 -0.87 -10.45 10.86
CA SER A 128 -1.93 -11.35 11.30
C SER A 128 -2.18 -12.51 10.33
#